data_AF-A0A7Y2A0E8-F1
#
_entry.id   AF-A0A7Y2A0E8-F1
#
_cell.length_a   1.000
_cell.length_b   1.000
_cell.length_c   1.000
_cell.angle_alpha   90.00
_cell.angle_beta   90.00
_cell.angle_gamma   90.00
#
_symmetry.space_group_name_H-M   'P 1'
#
loop_
_entity.id
_entity.type
_entity.pdbx_description
1 polymer ?
#
loop_
_entity_poly.entity_id
_entity_poly.type
_entity_poly.pdbx_seq_one_letter_code
_entity_poly.pdbx_strand_id
1 'polypeptide(L)'
;MQVVKRSGKRETVSFDKITARIKKLCYGLEQNYIEPIEIGKKVIQGLYDGVTTTELDNLAAETAATMATSHPDYALLAARIAVSNLHKNTKKSFSETVEGLYNYVDPKTGKNAGLISQETNDIVQRNEDILNSAIIYDRDYSFDFFGFKTLERSYLLRMDG
;
A
#
# COMPACT_ATOMS: atom_id res chain seq x y z
N MET A 1 -6.80 13.44 19.84
CA MET A 1 -6.45 13.15 18.43
C MET A 1 -6.95 11.76 18.06
N GLN A 2 -7.75 11.67 17.00
CA GLN A 2 -8.30 10.45 16.44
C GLN A 2 -7.84 10.24 15.00
N VAL A 3 -7.65 8.99 14.61
CA VAL A 3 -7.42 8.57 13.22
C VAL A 3 -8.68 7.95 12.63
N VAL A 4 -8.88 8.14 11.32
CA VAL A 4 -9.98 7.53 10.56
C VAL A 4 -9.46 6.27 9.88
N LYS A 5 -10.02 5.11 10.22
CA LYS A 5 -9.69 3.85 9.54
C LYS A 5 -10.23 3.84 8.13
N ARG A 6 -9.69 2.94 7.29
CA ARG A 6 -10.23 2.62 5.96
C ARG A 6 -11.71 2.23 5.98
N SER A 7 -12.20 1.67 7.10
CA SER A 7 -13.61 1.37 7.32
C SER A 7 -14.48 2.58 7.70
N GLY A 8 -13.93 3.80 7.72
CA GLY A 8 -14.58 5.02 8.21
C GLY A 8 -14.65 5.17 9.75
N LYS A 9 -14.39 4.11 10.51
CA LYS A 9 -14.40 4.14 11.98
C LYS A 9 -13.27 5.00 12.54
N ARG A 10 -13.59 5.85 13.52
CA ARG A 10 -12.61 6.64 14.28
C ARG A 10 -11.99 5.82 15.42
N GLU A 11 -10.69 6.00 15.63
CA GLU A 11 -9.96 5.38 16.74
C GLU A 11 -8.94 6.37 17.33
N THR A 12 -8.69 6.29 18.63
CA THR A 12 -7.61 7.06 19.28
C THR A 12 -6.26 6.63 18.74
N VAL A 13 -5.38 7.60 18.47
CA VAL A 13 -4.01 7.34 18.03
C VAL A 13 -3.26 6.55 19.09
N SER A 14 -2.54 5.51 18.66
CA SER A 14 -1.71 4.67 19.52
C SER A 14 -0.31 4.55 18.94
N PHE A 15 0.68 5.06 19.66
CA PHE A 15 2.09 4.95 19.29
C PHE A 15 2.54 3.50 19.15
N ASP A 16 2.12 2.64 20.09
CA ASP A 16 2.47 1.22 20.08
C ASP A 16 1.94 0.51 18.84
N LYS A 17 0.74 0.88 18.35
CA LYS A 17 0.20 0.31 17.11
C LYS A 17 0.99 0.73 15.87
N ILE A 18 1.43 1.99 15.82
CA ILE A 18 2.23 2.52 14.71
C ILE A 18 3.59 1.81 14.68
N THR A 19 4.29 1.81 15.82
CA THR A 19 5.61 1.19 15.94
C THR A 19 5.57 -0.32 15.73
N ALA A 20 4.57 -1.03 16.27
CA ALA A 20 4.40 -2.46 16.04
C ALA A 20 4.15 -2.79 14.57
N ARG A 21 3.42 -1.94 13.83
CA ARG A 21 3.22 -2.13 12.39
C ARG A 21 4.53 -1.99 11.62
N ILE A 22 5.32 -0.95 11.89
CA ILE A 22 6.62 -0.72 11.23
C ILE A 22 7.59 -1.86 11.56
N LYS A 23 7.67 -2.26 12.83
CA LYS A 23 8.56 -3.34 13.29
C LYS A 23 8.29 -4.67 12.59
N LYS A 24 7.02 -4.99 12.31
CA LYS A 24 6.66 -6.20 11.54
C LYS A 24 7.22 -6.23 10.11
N LEU A 25 7.52 -5.06 9.53
CA LEU A 25 8.06 -4.95 8.17
C LEU A 25 9.61 -4.92 8.13
N CYS A 26 10.26 -4.96 9.29
CA CYS A 26 11.71 -4.89 9.41
C CYS A 26 12.41 -6.26 9.30
N TYR A 27 11.70 -7.33 8.91
CA TYR A 27 12.28 -8.67 8.80
C TYR A 27 13.44 -8.71 7.79
N GLY A 28 14.56 -9.32 8.16
CA GLY A 28 15.73 -9.42 7.28
C GLY A 28 16.42 -8.09 6.95
N LEU A 29 16.07 -7.00 7.64
CA LEU A 29 16.82 -5.74 7.59
C LEU A 29 17.88 -5.71 8.70
N GLU A 30 18.94 -4.93 8.51
CA GLU A 30 20.02 -4.78 9.49
C GLU A 30 19.54 -4.03 10.75
N GLN A 31 19.22 -4.80 11.79
CA GLN A 31 18.58 -4.29 13.01
C GLN A 31 19.46 -3.32 13.80
N ASN A 32 20.78 -3.33 13.58
CA ASN A 32 21.70 -2.41 14.25
C ASN A 32 21.58 -0.97 13.74
N TYR A 33 21.02 -0.76 12.54
CA TYR A 33 20.84 0.58 11.95
C TYR A 33 19.37 0.99 11.81
N ILE A 34 18.46 0.03 11.74
CA ILE A 34 17.03 0.31 11.58
C ILE A 34 16.35 0.49 12.94
N GLU A 35 15.82 1.68 13.17
CA GLU A 35 15.13 2.08 14.39
C GLU A 35 13.66 2.43 14.10
N PRO A 36 12.72 1.46 14.18
CA PRO A 36 11.30 1.67 13.91
C PRO A 36 10.64 2.72 14.83
N ILE A 37 11.18 2.86 16.03
CA ILE A 37 10.70 3.80 17.05
C ILE A 37 10.91 5.25 16.59
N GLU A 38 12.04 5.56 15.95
CA GLU A 38 12.34 6.91 15.48
C GLU A 38 11.42 7.32 14.33
N ILE A 39 11.08 6.39 13.44
CA ILE A 39 10.03 6.61 12.42
C ILE A 39 8.70 6.91 13.11
N GLY A 40 8.31 6.09 14.09
CA GLY A 40 7.06 6.30 14.83
C GLY A 40 6.97 7.67 15.50
N LYS A 41 8.08 8.15 16.10
CA LYS A 41 8.13 9.47 16.76
C LYS A 41 7.90 10.60 15.76
N LYS A 42 8.61 10.56 14.62
CA LYS A 42 8.46 11.55 13.54
C LYS A 42 7.06 11.53 12.93
N VAL A 43 6.49 10.34 12.73
CA VAL A 43 5.10 10.19 12.23
C VAL A 43 4.12 10.86 13.18
N ILE A 44 4.22 10.64 14.50
CA ILE A 44 3.32 11.25 15.48
C ILE A 44 3.36 12.78 15.43
N GLN A 45 4.55 13.37 15.27
CA GLN A 45 4.70 14.82 15.20
C GLN A 45 3.98 15.43 13.98
N GLY A 46 3.80 14.67 12.90
CA GLY A 46 3.07 15.09 11.70
C GLY A 46 1.56 14.79 11.72
N LEU A 47 1.02 14.22 12.80
CA LEU A 47 -0.40 13.87 12.87
C LEU A 47 -1.28 15.07 13.23
N TYR A 48 -2.49 15.07 12.67
CA TYR A 48 -3.58 15.98 13.02
C TYR A 48 -4.86 15.18 13.29
N ASP A 49 -5.84 15.82 13.95
CA ASP A 49 -7.12 15.16 14.25
C ASP A 49 -7.91 14.85 12.97
N GLY A 50 -8.35 13.61 12.83
CA GLY A 50 -9.10 13.15 11.65
C GLY A 50 -8.23 12.59 10.52
N VAL A 51 -6.90 12.56 10.67
CA VAL A 51 -6.00 11.94 9.68
C VAL A 51 -6.37 10.48 9.41
N THR A 52 -6.36 10.08 8.14
CA THR A 52 -6.71 8.72 7.75
C THR A 52 -5.55 7.75 8.01
N THR A 53 -5.87 6.48 8.22
CA THR A 53 -4.82 5.44 8.34
C THR A 53 -4.01 5.25 7.06
N THR A 54 -4.52 5.68 5.90
CA THR A 54 -3.79 5.66 4.63
C THR A 54 -2.77 6.79 4.57
N GLU A 55 -3.15 8.01 4.96
CA GLU A 55 -2.22 9.15 5.07
C GLU A 55 -1.12 8.88 6.12
N LEU A 56 -1.47 8.25 7.24
CA LEU A 56 -0.50 7.85 8.26
C LEU A 56 0.55 6.88 7.69
N ASP A 57 0.11 5.87 6.95
CA ASP A 57 1.00 4.88 6.33
C ASP A 57 1.88 5.53 5.25
N ASN A 58 1.36 6.51 4.50
CA ASN A 58 2.14 7.29 3.53
C ASN A 58 3.21 8.14 4.22
N LEU A 59 2.85 8.87 5.29
CA LEU A 59 3.79 9.66 6.07
C LEU A 59 4.90 8.79 6.67
N ALA A 60 4.56 7.59 7.15
CA ALA A 60 5.55 6.64 7.66
C ALA A 60 6.52 6.16 6.58
N ALA A 61 6.02 5.86 5.37
CA ALA A 61 6.85 5.45 4.24
C ALA A 61 7.79 6.59 3.80
N GLU A 62 7.28 7.81 3.64
CA GLU A 62 8.07 8.99 3.28
C GLU A 62 9.12 9.31 4.34
N THR A 63 8.75 9.27 5.62
CA THR A 63 9.67 9.44 6.75
C THR A 63 10.81 8.43 6.69
N ALA A 64 10.50 7.15 6.49
CA ALA A 64 11.51 6.11 6.35
C ALA A 64 12.40 6.36 5.12
N ALA A 65 11.84 6.81 3.98
CA ALA A 65 12.63 7.09 2.79
C ALA A 65 13.67 8.20 3.01
N THR A 66 13.34 9.25 3.79
CA THR A 66 14.33 10.30 4.14
C THR A 66 15.52 9.76 4.95
N MET A 67 15.30 8.68 5.71
CA MET A 67 16.31 8.02 6.54
C MET A 67 17.22 7.07 5.75
N ALA A 68 16.97 6.88 4.44
CA ALA A 68 17.87 6.15 3.55
C ALA A 68 19.29 6.75 3.48
N THR A 69 19.42 8.04 3.78
CA THR A 69 20.70 8.73 3.95
C THR A 69 21.53 8.21 5.12
N SER A 70 20.90 7.60 6.12
CA SER A 70 21.56 7.00 7.28
C SER A 70 21.91 5.53 7.04
N HIS A 71 21.03 4.75 6.41
CA HIS A 71 21.28 3.36 6.01
C HIS A 71 20.35 2.94 4.86
N PRO A 72 20.84 2.23 3.82
CA PRO A 72 20.04 1.88 2.64
C PRO A 72 18.78 1.04 2.95
N ASP A 73 18.81 0.19 3.99
CA ASP A 73 17.64 -0.61 4.38
C ASP A 73 16.41 0.24 4.77
N TYR A 74 16.58 1.53 5.11
CA TYR A 74 15.44 2.42 5.30
C TYR A 74 14.66 2.66 4.01
N ALA A 75 15.31 2.65 2.84
CA ALA A 75 14.62 2.72 1.56
C ALA A 75 13.80 1.45 1.29
N LEU A 76 14.32 0.28 1.67
CA LEU A 76 13.58 -0.97 1.59
C LEU A 76 12.40 -0.97 2.58
N LEU A 77 12.61 -0.55 3.82
CA LEU A 77 11.53 -0.40 4.81
C LEU A 77 10.43 0.56 4.32
N ALA A 78 10.82 1.70 3.75
CA ALA A 78 9.89 2.65 3.16
C ALA A 78 9.03 2.02 2.06
N ALA A 79 9.66 1.28 1.15
CA ALA A 79 8.95 0.52 0.11
C ALA A 79 7.96 -0.47 0.71
N ARG A 80 8.39 -1.24 1.74
CA ARG A 80 7.53 -2.22 2.40
C ARG A 80 6.34 -1.57 3.11
N ILE A 81 6.51 -0.40 3.72
CA ILE A 81 5.40 0.34 4.34
C ILE A 81 4.40 0.75 3.26
N ALA A 82 4.88 1.27 2.12
CA ALA A 82 4.05 1.71 1.00
C ALA A 82 3.31 0.54 0.33
N VAL A 83 3.99 -0.59 0.07
CA VAL A 83 3.39 -1.83 -0.44
C VAL A 83 2.33 -2.37 0.54
N SER A 84 2.65 -2.42 1.84
CA SER A 84 1.67 -2.85 2.85
C SER A 84 0.45 -1.92 2.93
N ASN A 85 0.62 -0.63 2.61
CA ASN A 85 -0.49 0.31 2.46
C ASN A 85 -1.32 -0.05 1.22
N LEU A 86 -0.68 -0.24 0.07
CA LEU A 86 -1.34 -0.61 -1.18
C LEU A 86 -2.15 -1.89 -1.03
N HIS A 87 -1.58 -2.97 -0.48
CA HIS A 87 -2.28 -4.24 -0.24
C HIS A 87 -3.55 -4.10 0.61
N LYS A 88 -3.63 -3.09 1.49
CA LYS A 88 -4.84 -2.81 2.29
C LYS A 88 -5.89 -1.99 1.54
N ASN A 89 -5.53 -1.37 0.42
CA ASN A 89 -6.42 -0.59 -0.44
C ASN A 89 -6.75 -1.32 -1.76
N THR A 90 -6.25 -2.53 -1.96
CA THR A 90 -6.50 -3.37 -3.13
C THR A 90 -7.25 -4.64 -2.73
N LYS A 91 -8.07 -5.19 -3.64
CA LYS A 91 -8.67 -6.51 -3.43
C LYS A 91 -7.58 -7.58 -3.38
N LYS A 92 -7.81 -8.65 -2.62
CA LYS A 92 -6.82 -9.72 -2.46
C LYS A 92 -6.74 -10.67 -3.64
N SER A 93 -7.84 -10.82 -4.40
CA SER A 93 -7.90 -11.70 -5.56
C SER A 93 -7.54 -10.91 -6.82
N PHE A 94 -6.69 -11.52 -7.65
CA PHE A 94 -6.35 -10.97 -8.97
C PHE A 94 -7.58 -11.01 -9.89
N SER A 95 -8.32 -12.13 -9.95
CA SER A 95 -9.54 -12.22 -10.76
C SER A 95 -10.59 -11.18 -10.38
N GLU A 96 -10.81 -10.94 -9.08
CA GLU A 96 -11.74 -9.90 -8.59
C GLU A 96 -11.28 -8.47 -8.92
N THR A 97 -9.97 -8.25 -8.97
CA THR A 97 -9.40 -6.95 -9.36
C THR A 97 -9.58 -6.72 -10.86
N VAL A 98 -9.29 -7.73 -11.68
CA VAL A 98 -9.51 -7.69 -13.14
C VAL A 98 -10.99 -7.47 -13.47
N GLU A 99 -11.89 -8.19 -12.79
CA GLU A 99 -13.34 -8.00 -12.95
C GLU A 99 -13.77 -6.57 -12.59
N GLY A 100 -13.22 -6.02 -11.50
CA GLY A 100 -13.48 -4.63 -11.11
C GLY A 100 -13.03 -3.63 -12.16
N LEU A 101 -11.84 -3.84 -12.73
CA LEU A 101 -11.30 -3.00 -13.80
C LEU A 101 -12.11 -3.11 -15.08
N TYR A 102 -12.58 -4.30 -15.44
CA TYR A 102 -13.44 -4.53 -16.61
C TYR A 102 -14.80 -3.84 -16.47
N ASN A 103 -15.43 -3.97 -15.30
CA ASN A 103 -16.74 -3.41 -15.00
C ASN A 103 -16.69 -1.95 -14.52
N TYR A 104 -15.53 -1.28 -14.62
CA TYR A 104 -15.37 0.08 -14.14
C TYR A 104 -16.29 1.05 -14.88
N VAL A 105 -17.01 1.87 -14.12
CA VAL A 105 -17.89 2.92 -14.62
C VAL A 105 -17.33 4.25 -14.14
N ASP A 106 -17.12 5.19 -15.06
CA ASP A 106 -16.63 6.52 -14.69
C ASP A 106 -17.68 7.25 -13.84
N PRO A 107 -17.37 7.59 -12.57
CA PRO A 107 -18.34 8.21 -11.66
C PRO A 107 -18.78 9.61 -12.11
N LYS A 108 -18.00 10.30 -12.96
CA LYS A 108 -18.34 11.64 -13.46
C LYS A 108 -19.35 11.59 -14.61
N THR A 109 -19.25 10.57 -15.46
CA THR A 109 -20.07 10.45 -16.66
C THR A 109 -21.15 9.39 -16.57
N GLY A 110 -21.04 8.46 -15.61
CA GLY A 110 -21.93 7.31 -15.44
C GLY A 110 -21.82 6.29 -16.57
N LYS A 111 -20.78 6.37 -17.41
CA LYS A 111 -20.60 5.51 -18.58
C LYS A 111 -19.59 4.41 -18.30
N ASN A 112 -19.77 3.27 -18.98
CA ASN A 112 -18.79 2.20 -18.95
C ASN A 112 -17.43 2.73 -19.44
N ALA A 113 -16.41 2.54 -18.61
CA ALA A 113 -15.04 2.98 -18.82
C ALA A 113 -14.05 1.85 -18.50
N GLY A 114 -14.44 0.60 -18.79
CA GLY A 114 -13.63 -0.60 -18.53
C GLY A 114 -12.17 -0.43 -18.94
N LEU A 115 -11.27 -0.67 -18.00
CA LEU A 115 -9.82 -0.50 -18.15
C LEU A 115 -9.12 -1.75 -18.70
N ILE A 116 -9.87 -2.85 -18.83
CA ILE A 116 -9.42 -4.15 -19.33
C ILE A 116 -10.39 -4.62 -20.42
N SER A 117 -9.87 -5.31 -21.44
CA SER A 117 -10.71 -5.85 -22.51
C SER A 117 -11.56 -7.04 -22.04
N GLN A 118 -12.72 -7.23 -22.67
CA GLN A 118 -13.59 -8.39 -22.40
C GLN A 118 -12.85 -9.72 -22.57
N GLU A 119 -12.08 -9.86 -23.65
CA GLU A 119 -11.28 -11.06 -23.91
C GLU A 119 -10.33 -11.39 -22.75
N THR A 120 -9.62 -10.38 -22.23
CA THR A 120 -8.71 -10.57 -21.10
C THR A 120 -9.48 -10.97 -19.84
N ASN A 121 -10.59 -10.29 -19.55
CA ASN A 121 -11.43 -10.63 -18.40
C ASN A 121 -11.93 -12.08 -18.50
N ASP A 122 -12.50 -12.48 -19.64
CA ASP A 122 -13.06 -13.82 -19.85
C ASP A 122 -12.01 -14.93 -19.69
N ILE A 123 -10.78 -14.71 -20.17
CA ILE A 123 -9.66 -15.64 -19.97
C ILE A 123 -9.30 -15.72 -18.48
N VAL A 124 -9.21 -14.59 -17.78
CA VAL A 124 -8.88 -14.56 -16.36
C VAL A 124 -9.96 -15.28 -15.53
N GLN A 125 -11.23 -14.98 -15.76
CA GLN A 125 -12.34 -15.61 -15.03
C GLN A 125 -12.39 -17.12 -15.28
N ARG A 126 -12.18 -17.58 -16.52
CA ARG A 126 -12.17 -19.02 -16.84
C ARG A 126 -11.04 -19.80 -16.15
N ASN A 127 -9.96 -19.14 -15.78
CA ASN A 127 -8.75 -19.76 -15.21
C ASN A 127 -8.42 -19.22 -13.81
N GLU A 128 -9.41 -18.69 -13.08
CA GLU A 128 -9.17 -17.89 -11.89
C GLU A 128 -8.40 -18.63 -10.80
N ASP A 129 -8.72 -19.91 -10.53
CA ASP A 129 -8.06 -20.70 -9.50
C ASP A 129 -6.56 -20.84 -9.75
N ILE A 130 -6.19 -21.09 -11.00
CA ILE A 130 -4.79 -21.27 -11.42
C ILE A 130 -4.06 -19.93 -11.36
N LEU A 131 -4.66 -18.86 -11.87
CA LEU A 131 -4.02 -17.54 -11.93
C LEU A 131 -3.87 -16.91 -10.54
N ASN A 132 -4.91 -16.98 -9.71
CA ASN A 132 -4.87 -16.46 -8.34
C ASN A 132 -3.83 -17.21 -7.49
N SER A 133 -3.75 -18.54 -7.60
CA SER A 133 -2.79 -19.33 -6.81
C SER A 133 -1.34 -19.21 -7.30
N ALA A 134 -1.12 -18.84 -8.57
CA ALA A 134 0.21 -18.63 -9.11
C ALA A 134 0.88 -17.33 -8.64
N ILE A 135 0.10 -16.35 -8.16
CA ILE A 135 0.61 -15.03 -7.75
C ILE A 135 1.18 -15.09 -6.33
N ILE A 136 2.43 -14.65 -6.19
CA ILE A 136 3.14 -14.56 -4.90
C ILE A 136 3.25 -13.09 -4.50
N TYR A 137 2.30 -12.61 -3.71
CA TYR A 137 2.22 -11.20 -3.27
C TYR A 137 3.40 -10.74 -2.41
N ASP A 138 4.12 -11.66 -1.78
CA ASP A 138 5.32 -11.32 -1.00
C ASP A 138 6.45 -10.74 -1.86
N ARG A 139 6.42 -10.97 -3.19
CA ARG A 139 7.38 -10.39 -4.14
C ARG A 139 7.25 -8.88 -4.25
N ASP A 140 6.10 -8.30 -3.91
CA ASP A 140 5.93 -6.84 -3.92
C ASP A 140 6.83 -6.16 -2.89
N TYR A 141 7.20 -6.85 -1.82
CA TYR A 141 8.10 -6.31 -0.78
C TYR A 141 9.59 -6.31 -1.20
N SER A 142 9.91 -6.72 -2.43
CA SER A 142 11.26 -6.70 -2.99
C SER A 142 11.62 -5.42 -3.75
N PHE A 143 10.65 -4.52 -4.00
CA PHE A 143 10.94 -3.22 -4.62
C PHE A 143 11.64 -2.28 -3.64
N ASP A 144 12.43 -1.34 -4.19
CA ASP A 144 12.84 -0.15 -3.45
C ASP A 144 11.72 0.91 -3.46
N PHE A 145 11.87 1.96 -2.65
CA PHE A 145 10.81 2.94 -2.48
C PHE A 145 10.55 3.75 -3.76
N PHE A 146 11.61 4.16 -4.46
CA PHE A 146 11.49 4.99 -5.66
C PHE A 146 10.93 4.21 -6.86
N GLY A 147 11.36 2.96 -7.03
CA GLY A 147 10.81 2.02 -8.00
C GLY A 147 9.33 1.77 -7.74
N PHE A 148 8.95 1.51 -6.48
CA PHE A 148 7.54 1.36 -6.12
C PHE A 148 6.72 2.63 -6.42
N LYS A 149 7.20 3.83 -6.04
CA LYS A 149 6.47 5.08 -6.32
C LYS A 149 6.34 5.37 -7.82
N THR A 150 7.32 4.95 -8.62
CA THR A 150 7.23 5.00 -10.09
C THR A 150 6.10 4.10 -10.60
N LEU A 151 6.04 2.86 -10.12
CA LEU A 151 4.96 1.92 -10.47
C LEU A 151 3.59 2.45 -10.05
N GLU A 152 3.48 2.90 -8.80
CA GLU A 152 2.24 3.44 -8.23
C GLU A 152 1.70 4.62 -9.04
N ARG A 153 2.59 5.52 -9.49
CA ARG A 153 2.20 6.75 -10.20
C ARG A 153 1.75 6.49 -11.63
N SER A 154 2.37 5.54 -12.33
CA SER A 154 2.27 5.48 -13.80
C SER A 154 1.90 4.11 -14.37
N TYR A 155 2.01 3.03 -13.59
CA TYR A 155 1.84 1.67 -14.12
C TYR A 155 0.66 0.93 -13.50
N LEU A 156 0.35 1.17 -12.22
CA LEU A 156 -0.81 0.55 -11.58
C LEU A 156 -2.09 1.21 -12.10
N LEU A 157 -2.96 0.42 -12.73
CA LEU A 157 -4.30 0.87 -13.13
C LEU A 157 -5.12 1.24 -11.89
N ARG A 158 -5.84 2.36 -11.99
CA ARG A 158 -6.65 2.89 -10.89
C ARG A 158 -8.11 3.03 -11.31
N MET A 159 -8.99 2.48 -10.50
CA MET A 159 -10.38 2.87 -10.48
C MET A 159 -10.48 4.15 -9.63
N ASP A 160 -11.28 5.12 -10.08
CA ASP A 160 -11.58 6.37 -9.35
C ASP A 160 -10.45 7.41 -9.19
N GLY A 161 -9.30 7.22 -9.86
CA GLY A 161 -8.23 8.23 -10.01
C GLY A 161 -7.33 8.47 -8.80
#